data_AF-A0A381YE83-F1
#
_entry.id   AF-A0A381YE83-F1
#
_cell.length_a   1.000
_cell.length_b   1.000
_cell.length_c   1.000
_cell.angle_alpha   90.00
_cell.angle_beta   90.00
_cell.angle_gamma   90.00
#
_symmetry.space_group_name_H-M   'P 1'
#
loop_
_entity.id
_entity.type
_entity.pdbx_description
1 polymer ?
#
loop_
_entity_poly.entity_id
_entity_poly.type
_entity_poly.pdbx_seq_one_letter_code
_entity_poly.pdbx_strand_id
1 'polypeptide(L)'
;VTTLTQDQKRSLYKDGYIILRNVVSEKLVQAALDRIHAAKRGENIGGEREMTDLINASSITPILTEAMGTFDPPSFCQVGVSKVREPGDHFNNLGYRDKEMPYYNAETHMDGSLTIAIPQEVQEGTEDEIYNRYIASGPKGDLGRSPDVIGHNMGPLFDDPEMT
;
A
#
# COMPACT_ATOMS: atom_id res chain seq x y z
N VAL A 1 -25.47 2.65 4.35
CA VAL A 1 -25.72 2.68 2.89
C VAL A 1 -25.17 1.37 2.34
N THR A 2 -25.95 0.60 1.58
CA THR A 2 -25.52 -0.72 1.06
C THR A 2 -25.49 -0.76 -0.47
N THR A 3 -25.83 0.34 -1.14
CA THR A 3 -25.89 0.49 -2.59
C THR A 3 -25.60 1.92 -3.00
N LEU A 4 -25.05 2.13 -4.19
CA LEU A 4 -24.77 3.47 -4.74
C LEU A 4 -26.05 4.11 -5.30
N THR A 5 -26.21 5.41 -5.08
CA THR A 5 -27.25 6.18 -5.79
C THR A 5 -26.94 6.26 -7.28
N GLN A 6 -27.94 6.56 -8.11
CA GLN A 6 -27.71 6.73 -9.55
C GLN A 6 -26.69 7.84 -9.86
N ASP A 7 -26.69 8.93 -9.09
CA ASP A 7 -25.72 10.01 -9.24
C ASP A 7 -24.31 9.57 -8.85
N GLN A 8 -24.16 8.80 -7.77
CA GLN A 8 -22.86 8.22 -7.38
C GLN A 8 -22.33 7.26 -8.44
N LYS A 9 -23.20 6.44 -9.07
CA LYS A 9 -22.80 5.57 -10.19
C LYS A 9 -22.32 6.38 -11.39
N ARG A 10 -23.02 7.48 -11.72
CA ARG A 10 -22.60 8.39 -12.81
C ARG A 10 -21.26 9.05 -12.49
N SER A 11 -21.05 9.52 -11.26
CA SER A 11 -19.76 10.06 -10.83
C SER A 11 -18.66 9.02 -10.90
N LEU A 12 -18.88 7.79 -10.41
CA LEU A 12 -17.89 6.72 -10.51
C LEU A 12 -17.49 6.44 -11.96
N TYR A 13 -18.47 6.33 -12.86
CA TYR A 13 -18.22 6.08 -14.28
C TYR A 13 -17.47 7.23 -14.97
N LYS A 14 -17.79 8.48 -14.62
CA LYS A 14 -17.23 9.67 -15.28
C LYS A 14 -15.86 10.07 -14.72
N ASP A 15 -15.72 10.01 -13.41
CA ASP A 15 -14.60 10.59 -12.67
C ASP A 15 -13.59 9.51 -12.23
N GLY A 16 -13.97 8.23 -12.31
CA GLY A 16 -13.13 7.09 -11.92
C GLY A 16 -13.05 6.86 -10.40
N TYR A 17 -13.70 7.71 -9.59
CA TYR A 17 -13.76 7.56 -8.13
C TYR A 17 -15.04 8.16 -7.55
N ILE A 18 -15.34 7.78 -6.30
CA ILE A 18 -16.38 8.40 -5.48
C ILE A 18 -15.93 8.46 -4.02
N ILE A 19 -16.50 9.39 -3.26
CA ILE A 19 -16.28 9.49 -1.81
C ILE A 19 -17.56 9.07 -1.09
N LEU A 20 -17.46 8.04 -0.27
CA LEU A 20 -18.55 7.53 0.55
C LEU A 20 -18.23 7.77 2.02
N ARG A 21 -19.16 8.39 2.73
CA ARG A 21 -19.01 8.68 4.16
C ARG A 21 -19.71 7.62 4.98
N ASN A 22 -19.11 7.24 6.11
CA ASN A 22 -19.71 6.36 7.12
C ASN A 22 -20.13 4.98 6.59
N VAL A 23 -19.44 4.47 5.55
CA VAL A 23 -19.66 3.11 5.03
C VAL A 23 -18.99 2.03 5.89
N VAL A 24 -17.91 2.42 6.57
CA VAL A 24 -17.29 1.65 7.66
C VAL A 24 -17.77 2.22 8.98
N SER A 25 -18.22 1.36 9.90
CA SER A 25 -18.68 1.81 11.21
C SER A 25 -17.51 2.29 12.07
N GLU A 26 -17.73 3.30 12.91
CA GLU A 26 -16.73 3.80 13.86
C GLU A 26 -16.18 2.68 14.75
N LYS A 27 -17.00 1.69 15.10
CA LYS A 27 -16.57 0.51 15.87
C LYS A 27 -15.49 -0.30 15.14
N LEU A 28 -15.66 -0.55 13.84
CA LEU A 28 -14.68 -1.29 13.04
C LEU A 28 -13.40 -0.47 12.87
N VAL A 29 -13.54 0.84 12.63
CA VAL A 29 -12.40 1.76 12.55
C VAL A 29 -11.62 1.78 13.87
N GLN A 30 -12.30 1.87 15.01
CA GLN A 30 -11.64 1.89 16.30
C GLN A 30 -10.94 0.56 16.62
N ALA A 31 -11.56 -0.57 16.31
CA ALA A 31 -10.93 -1.88 16.48
C ALA A 31 -9.63 -2.00 15.65
N ALA A 32 -9.65 -1.52 14.40
CA ALA A 32 -8.47 -1.46 13.56
C ALA A 32 -7.38 -0.55 14.15
N LEU A 33 -7.74 0.66 14.57
CA LEU A 33 -6.80 1.61 15.17
C LEU A 33 -6.17 1.07 16.46
N ASP A 34 -6.97 0.49 17.35
CA ASP A 34 -6.49 -0.10 18.60
C ASP A 34 -5.50 -1.23 18.30
N ARG A 35 -5.79 -2.06 17.29
CA ARG A 35 -4.90 -3.14 16.88
C ARG A 35 -3.59 -2.63 16.28
N ILE A 36 -3.65 -1.60 15.44
CA ILE A 36 -2.49 -0.93 14.85
C ILE A 36 -1.61 -0.33 15.96
N HIS A 37 -2.20 0.34 16.95
CA HIS A 37 -1.45 0.92 18.06
C HIS A 37 -0.82 -0.12 18.99
N ALA A 38 -1.47 -1.27 19.17
CA ALA A 38 -0.94 -2.37 19.96
C ALA A 38 0.17 -3.17 19.24
N ALA A 39 0.31 -3.00 17.92
CA ALA A 39 1.23 -3.77 17.11
C ALA A 39 2.70 -3.47 17.42
N LYS A 40 3.51 -4.53 17.46
CA LYS A 40 4.96 -4.42 17.63
C LYS A 40 5.61 -4.09 16.30
N ARG A 41 6.78 -3.44 16.35
CA ARG A 41 7.58 -3.16 15.15
C ARG A 41 7.91 -4.47 14.42
N GLY A 42 7.55 -4.55 13.14
CA GLY A 42 7.78 -5.72 12.29
C GLY A 42 6.73 -6.82 12.43
N GLU A 43 5.72 -6.64 13.28
CA GLU A 43 4.57 -7.54 13.35
C GLU A 43 3.70 -7.39 12.10
N ASN A 44 3.36 -8.52 11.47
CA ASN A 44 2.47 -8.54 10.32
C ASN A 44 1.03 -8.79 10.76
N ILE A 45 0.22 -7.74 10.75
CA ILE A 45 -1.18 -7.75 11.20
C ILE A 45 -2.19 -7.72 10.04
N GLY A 46 -1.70 -7.76 8.79
CA GLY A 46 -2.51 -7.52 7.59
C GLY A 46 -3.62 -8.55 7.36
N GLY A 47 -3.45 -9.77 7.86
CA GLY A 47 -4.45 -10.84 7.77
C GLY A 47 -5.37 -10.93 8.97
N GLU A 48 -5.26 -10.01 9.93
CA GLU A 48 -6.10 -10.04 11.13
C GLU A 48 -7.49 -9.45 10.86
N ARG A 49 -8.47 -9.93 11.63
CA ARG A 49 -9.87 -9.58 11.43
C ARG A 49 -10.11 -8.10 11.55
N GLU A 50 -9.44 -7.43 12.48
CA GLU A 50 -9.51 -5.99 12.68
C GLU A 50 -9.15 -5.22 11.41
N MET A 51 -8.27 -5.76 10.56
CA MET A 51 -7.92 -5.16 9.27
C MET A 51 -8.89 -5.58 8.16
N THR A 52 -9.17 -6.88 8.03
CA THR A 52 -10.00 -7.40 6.93
C THR A 52 -11.47 -7.01 7.08
N ASP A 53 -11.97 -6.85 8.31
CA ASP A 53 -13.37 -6.53 8.62
C ASP A 53 -13.73 -5.08 8.29
N LEU A 54 -12.74 -4.20 8.01
CA LEU A 54 -12.97 -2.89 7.40
C LEU A 54 -13.69 -3.01 6.04
N ILE A 55 -13.48 -4.13 5.33
CA ILE A 55 -14.22 -4.48 4.11
C ILE A 55 -15.22 -5.58 4.44
N ASN A 56 -14.76 -6.75 4.91
CA ASN A 56 -15.58 -7.97 5.02
C ASN A 56 -16.84 -7.81 5.88
N ALA A 57 -16.79 -6.99 6.93
CA ALA A 57 -17.89 -6.78 7.85
C ALA A 57 -18.54 -5.39 7.73
N SER A 58 -18.15 -4.59 6.74
CA SER A 58 -18.66 -3.25 6.54
C SER A 58 -19.67 -3.17 5.39
N SER A 59 -20.30 -2.01 5.26
CA SER A 59 -21.23 -1.74 4.15
C SER A 59 -20.52 -1.61 2.79
N ILE A 60 -19.19 -1.63 2.77
CA ILE A 60 -18.39 -1.52 1.55
C ILE A 60 -18.56 -2.75 0.66
N THR A 61 -18.56 -3.96 1.22
CA THR A 61 -18.66 -5.20 0.42
C THR A 61 -19.81 -5.19 -0.58
N PRO A 62 -21.08 -4.99 -0.18
CA PRO A 62 -22.18 -4.97 -1.15
C PRO A 62 -22.08 -3.81 -2.15
N ILE A 63 -21.48 -2.68 -1.77
CA ILE A 63 -21.24 -1.54 -2.67
C ILE A 63 -20.20 -1.90 -3.74
N LEU A 64 -19.11 -2.55 -3.35
CA LEU A 64 -18.09 -3.05 -4.29
C LEU A 64 -18.71 -4.13 -5.18
N THR A 65 -19.43 -5.09 -4.63
CA THR A 65 -20.11 -6.14 -5.41
C THR A 65 -21.03 -5.55 -6.48
N GLU A 66 -21.75 -4.48 -6.17
CA GLU A 66 -22.56 -3.75 -7.13
C GLU A 66 -21.72 -3.02 -8.20
N ALA A 67 -20.63 -2.37 -7.79
CA ALA A 67 -19.83 -1.52 -8.68
C ALA A 67 -18.90 -2.30 -9.62
N MET A 68 -18.33 -3.42 -9.16
CA MET A 68 -17.30 -4.17 -9.88
C MET A 68 -17.57 -5.67 -10.01
N GLY A 69 -18.70 -6.17 -9.49
CA GLY A 69 -19.03 -7.60 -9.48
C GLY A 69 -18.55 -8.32 -8.22
N THR A 70 -18.94 -9.59 -8.07
CA THR A 70 -18.52 -10.44 -6.94
C THR A 70 -17.00 -10.59 -6.92
N PHE A 71 -16.42 -10.51 -5.73
CA PHE A 71 -14.99 -10.65 -5.49
C PHE A 71 -14.78 -11.50 -4.23
N ASP A 72 -13.62 -12.15 -4.14
CA ASP A 72 -13.25 -12.89 -2.95
C ASP A 72 -13.01 -11.93 -1.78
N PRO A 73 -13.53 -12.23 -0.58
CA PRO A 73 -13.34 -11.36 0.57
C PRO A 73 -11.85 -11.24 0.89
N PRO A 74 -11.33 -10.02 1.14
CA PRO A 74 -9.96 -9.81 1.56
C PRO A 74 -9.55 -10.75 2.71
N SER A 75 -8.50 -11.53 2.47
CA SER A 75 -7.84 -12.37 3.47
C SER A 75 -6.59 -11.72 4.06
N PHE A 76 -6.12 -10.66 3.42
CA PHE A 76 -4.91 -9.94 3.78
C PHE A 76 -4.94 -8.52 3.21
N CYS A 77 -4.34 -7.57 3.91
CA CYS A 77 -4.06 -6.24 3.39
C CYS A 77 -2.68 -5.74 3.80
N GLN A 78 -2.18 -4.74 3.08
CA GLN A 78 -0.98 -4.03 3.47
C GLN A 78 -1.35 -2.89 4.41
N VAL A 79 -0.82 -2.93 5.63
CA VAL A 79 -1.08 -1.92 6.65
C VAL A 79 -0.02 -0.83 6.56
N GLY A 80 -0.28 0.17 5.73
CA GLY A 80 0.60 1.32 5.54
C GLY A 80 0.46 2.34 6.67
N VAL A 81 1.24 2.19 7.74
CA VAL A 81 1.32 3.20 8.81
C VAL A 81 2.52 4.10 8.56
N SER A 82 2.27 5.24 7.92
CA SER A 82 3.27 6.32 7.85
C SER A 82 3.28 7.06 9.17
N LYS A 83 4.40 6.98 9.91
CA LYS A 83 4.64 7.91 11.01
C LYS A 83 4.91 9.29 10.42
N VAL A 84 4.28 10.31 10.99
CA VAL A 84 4.69 11.70 10.77
C VAL A 84 6.18 11.79 11.08
N ARG A 85 6.95 12.30 10.12
CA ARG A 85 8.39 12.49 10.27
C ARG A 85 8.68 13.94 10.66
N GLU A 86 9.78 14.12 11.37
CA GLU A 86 10.37 15.44 11.57
C GLU A 86 11.20 15.82 10.34
N PRO A 87 11.39 17.12 10.05
CA PRO A 87 12.29 17.57 9.00
C PRO A 87 13.70 17.00 9.23
N GLY A 88 14.27 16.41 8.18
CA GLY A 88 15.59 15.77 8.25
C GLY A 88 16.43 15.96 6.99
N ASP A 89 17.72 15.67 7.11
CA ASP A 89 18.66 15.66 5.99
C ASP A 89 18.68 14.35 5.19
N HIS A 90 17.89 13.36 5.63
CA HIS A 90 17.74 12.09 4.95
C HIS A 90 17.10 12.26 3.57
N PHE A 91 17.62 11.53 2.59
CA PHE A 91 17.00 11.44 1.28
C PHE A 91 15.78 10.53 1.33
N ASN A 92 14.69 10.97 0.70
CA ASN A 92 13.46 10.21 0.53
C ASN A 92 13.43 9.42 -0.78
N ASN A 93 12.35 8.68 -1.01
CA ASN A 93 12.14 7.86 -2.20
C ASN A 93 12.02 8.65 -3.51
N LEU A 94 11.93 9.98 -3.45
CA LEU A 94 11.96 10.87 -4.61
C LEU A 94 13.36 11.49 -4.82
N GLY A 95 14.34 11.17 -3.97
CA GLY A 95 15.70 11.71 -4.04
C GLY A 95 15.86 13.11 -3.45
N TYR A 96 14.85 13.65 -2.76
CA TYR A 96 14.92 14.94 -2.07
C TYR A 96 15.20 14.75 -0.58
N ARG A 97 15.75 15.78 0.08
CA ARG A 97 15.87 15.76 1.54
C ARG A 97 14.48 15.93 2.16
N ASP A 98 14.18 15.20 3.23
CA ASP A 98 12.88 15.27 3.91
C ASP A 98 12.49 16.71 4.28
N LYS A 99 13.44 17.52 4.75
CA LYS A 99 13.21 18.94 5.11
C LYS A 99 12.83 19.85 3.92
N GLU A 100 13.10 19.42 2.69
CA GLU A 100 12.84 20.17 1.46
C GLU A 100 11.47 19.81 0.85
N MET A 101 10.75 18.86 1.46
CA MET A 101 9.46 18.37 0.97
C MET A 101 8.30 18.79 1.88
N PRO A 102 7.11 19.02 1.30
CA PRO A 102 5.88 19.17 2.09
C PRO A 102 5.63 17.97 2.99
N TYR A 103 5.19 18.22 4.22
CA TYR A 103 4.87 17.20 5.22
C TYR A 103 6.01 16.20 5.51
N TYR A 104 7.25 16.56 5.21
CA TYR A 104 8.45 15.76 5.52
C TYR A 104 8.35 14.30 5.02
N ASN A 105 7.81 14.14 3.81
CA ASN A 105 7.62 12.84 3.14
C ASN A 105 6.59 11.92 3.80
N ALA A 106 5.59 12.45 4.51
CA ALA A 106 4.56 11.66 5.19
C ALA A 106 3.64 10.82 4.27
N GLU A 107 3.71 10.94 2.93
CA GLU A 107 2.63 10.45 2.06
C GLU A 107 3.06 9.67 0.81
N THR A 108 4.35 9.37 0.62
CA THR A 108 4.81 8.71 -0.60
C THR A 108 5.26 7.27 -0.33
N HIS A 109 4.33 6.42 0.13
CA HIS A 109 4.47 5.00 -0.14
C HIS A 109 4.03 4.77 -1.59
N MET A 110 4.97 4.80 -2.53
CA MET A 110 4.69 4.17 -3.83
C MET A 110 4.68 2.68 -3.59
N ASP A 111 3.47 2.12 -3.54
CA ASP A 111 3.29 0.68 -3.55
C ASP A 111 3.96 0.11 -4.80
N GLY A 112 4.89 -0.80 -4.53
CA GLY A 112 5.66 -1.54 -5.49
C GLY A 112 6.41 -2.56 -4.65
N SER A 113 6.32 -3.83 -5.03
CA SER A 113 6.81 -5.02 -4.31
C SER A 113 8.33 -5.07 -4.06
N LEU A 114 9.00 -3.92 -4.08
CA LEU A 114 10.42 -3.71 -4.07
C LEU A 114 10.78 -2.71 -2.95
N THR A 115 10.95 -3.23 -1.74
CA THR A 115 11.54 -2.47 -0.63
C THR A 115 13.06 -2.41 -0.81
N ILE A 116 13.52 -1.51 -1.68
CA ILE A 116 14.93 -1.14 -1.79
C ILE A 116 15.24 0.00 -0.81
N ALA A 117 16.41 -0.04 -0.18
CA ALA A 117 16.83 1.05 0.69
C ALA A 117 17.12 2.31 -0.14
N ILE A 118 16.59 3.45 0.28
CA ILE A 118 16.88 4.73 -0.35
C ILE A 118 18.35 5.07 -0.07
N PRO A 119 19.20 5.24 -1.10
CA PRO A 119 20.58 5.65 -0.89
C PRO A 119 20.64 6.95 -0.11
N GLN A 120 21.40 6.97 0.99
CA GLN A 120 21.59 8.17 1.82
C GLN A 120 22.82 8.96 1.42
N GLU A 121 23.57 8.47 0.43
CA GLU A 121 24.76 9.10 -0.13
C GLU A 121 24.58 9.24 -1.64
N VAL A 122 25.19 10.28 -2.20
CA VAL A 122 25.18 10.50 -3.65
C VAL A 122 25.90 9.33 -4.32
N GLN A 123 25.23 8.70 -5.27
CA GLN A 123 25.77 7.52 -5.96
C GLN A 123 26.76 7.95 -7.04
N GLU A 124 27.95 7.34 -7.03
CA GLU A 124 29.02 7.59 -8.00
C GLU A 124 29.41 6.30 -8.75
N GLY A 125 29.89 6.40 -9.99
CA GLY A 125 30.26 5.25 -10.82
C GLY A 125 29.46 5.18 -12.12
N THR A 126 29.51 4.03 -12.80
CA THR A 126 28.69 3.79 -14.00
C THR A 126 27.23 3.55 -13.65
N GLU A 127 26.32 3.72 -14.62
CA GLU A 127 24.89 3.44 -14.43
C GLU A 127 24.65 2.00 -13.95
N ASP A 128 25.40 1.03 -14.49
CA ASP A 128 25.33 -0.38 -14.10
C ASP A 128 25.80 -0.61 -12.65
N GLU A 129 26.87 0.05 -12.22
CA GLU A 129 27.37 -0.04 -10.85
C GLU A 129 26.38 0.54 -9.85
N ILE A 130 25.78 1.68 -10.19
CA ILE A 130 24.74 2.32 -9.37
C ILE A 130 23.51 1.42 -9.29
N TYR A 131 23.05 0.89 -10.43
CA TYR A 131 21.88 0.01 -10.51
C TYR A 131 22.08 -1.29 -9.70
N ASN A 132 23.21 -1.96 -9.86
CA ASN A 132 23.52 -3.19 -9.13
C ASN A 132 23.61 -2.97 -7.61
N ARG A 133 24.21 -1.86 -7.16
CA ARG A 133 24.19 -1.52 -5.73
C ARG A 133 22.78 -1.26 -5.22
N TYR A 134 21.95 -0.59 -6.02
CA TYR A 134 20.57 -0.27 -5.64
C TYR A 134 19.74 -1.54 -5.43
N ILE A 135 19.71 -2.46 -6.40
CA ILE A 135 18.90 -3.71 -6.31
C ILE A 135 19.38 -4.68 -5.22
N ALA A 136 20.66 -4.62 -4.85
CA ALA A 136 21.27 -5.42 -3.78
C ALA A 136 21.04 -4.85 -2.36
N SER A 137 20.58 -3.60 -2.23
CA SER A 137 20.51 -2.89 -0.94
C SER A 137 19.26 -3.18 -0.10
N GLY A 138 18.45 -4.18 -0.48
CA GLY A 138 17.26 -4.57 0.26
C GLY A 138 17.57 -5.06 1.69
N PRO A 139 16.56 -5.16 2.57
CA PRO A 139 16.75 -5.55 3.98
C PRO A 139 17.31 -6.97 4.18
N LYS A 140 17.31 -7.80 3.14
CA LYS A 140 17.92 -9.14 3.12
C LYS A 140 19.27 -9.18 2.37
N GLY A 141 19.82 -8.02 2.01
CA GLY A 141 21.03 -7.91 1.19
C GLY A 141 20.80 -8.32 -0.26
N ASP A 142 21.90 -8.65 -0.95
CA ASP A 142 21.86 -9.17 -2.31
C ASP A 142 21.26 -10.58 -2.31
N LEU A 143 20.10 -10.72 -2.96
CA LEU A 143 19.40 -11.99 -3.13
C LEU A 143 19.63 -12.60 -4.52
N GLY A 144 20.62 -12.12 -5.28
CA GLY A 144 20.83 -12.49 -6.68
C GLY A 144 19.73 -11.92 -7.59
N ARG A 145 19.14 -10.78 -7.21
CA ARG A 145 18.13 -10.11 -8.02
C ARG A 145 18.83 -9.36 -9.14
N SER A 146 18.60 -9.75 -10.38
CA SER A 146 18.98 -9.02 -11.59
C SER A 146 17.72 -8.40 -12.25
N PRO A 147 17.88 -7.47 -13.22
CA PRO A 147 16.77 -7.03 -14.08
C PRO A 147 15.92 -8.19 -14.63
N ASP A 148 16.53 -9.36 -14.83
CA ASP A 148 15.90 -10.56 -15.40
C ASP A 148 14.98 -11.30 -14.40
N VAL A 149 15.06 -11.01 -13.10
CA VAL A 149 14.32 -11.70 -12.02
C VAL A 149 13.58 -10.75 -11.07
N ILE A 150 13.58 -9.43 -11.33
CA ILE A 150 12.70 -8.47 -10.63
C ILE A 150 11.27 -8.67 -11.15
N GLY A 151 10.66 -9.75 -10.68
CA GLY A 151 9.28 -10.17 -10.97
C GLY A 151 8.61 -10.85 -9.79
N HIS A 152 9.15 -10.69 -8.56
CA HIS A 152 8.41 -11.02 -7.34
C HIS A 152 7.36 -9.95 -7.05
N ASN A 153 6.39 -9.85 -7.97
CA ASN A 153 5.11 -9.23 -7.70
C ASN A 153 4.30 -10.23 -6.89
N MET A 154 3.88 -9.84 -5.70
CA MET A 154 2.78 -10.52 -5.01
C MET A 154 1.51 -10.31 -5.85
N GLY A 155 1.29 -11.19 -6.83
CA GLY A 155 0.05 -11.37 -7.58
C GLY A 155 -0.37 -10.22 -8.53
N PRO A 156 -0.81 -10.52 -9.76
CA PRO A 156 -1.70 -9.60 -10.46
C PRO A 156 -3.00 -9.45 -9.66
N LEU A 157 -3.61 -8.26 -9.72
CA LEU A 157 -4.91 -7.93 -9.09
C LEU A 157 -6.09 -8.81 -9.59
N PHE A 158 -5.82 -9.77 -10.49
CA PHE A 158 -6.75 -10.74 -11.05
C PHE A 158 -6.00 -12.08 -11.21
N ASP A 159 -6.21 -13.02 -10.28
CA ASP A 159 -5.83 -14.41 -10.51
C ASP A 159 -6.82 -15.01 -11.52
N ASP A 160 -6.31 -15.48 -12.65
CA ASP A 160 -7.06 -16.28 -13.61
C ASP A 160 -7.17 -17.72 -13.06
N PRO A 161 -8.39 -18.21 -12.76
CA PRO A 161 -8.59 -19.56 -12.20
C PRO A 161 -8.12 -20.69 -13.12
N GLU A 162 -7.94 -20.45 -14.42
CA GLU A 162 -7.50 -21.46 -15.39
C GLU A 162 -5.97 -21.62 -15.47
N MET A 163 -5.20 -20.75 -14.80
CA MET A 163 -3.72 -20.74 -14.87
C MET A 163 -3.01 -21.26 -13.60
N THR A 164 -3.72 -21.94 -12.70
CA THR A 164 -3.15 -22.66 -11.54
C THR A 164 -3.47 -24.15 -11.56
#